data_AF-A0A8T4SFJ3-F1
#
_entry.id   AF-A0A8T4SFJ3-F1
#
_cell.length_a   1.000
_cell.length_b   1.000
_cell.length_c   1.000
_cell.angle_alpha   90.00
_cell.angle_beta   90.00
_cell.angle_gamma   90.00
#
_symmetry.space_group_name_H-M   'P 1'
#
loop_
_entity.id
_entity.type
_entity.pdbx_description
1 polymer ?
#
loop_
_entity_poly.entity_id
_entity_poly.type
_entity_poly.pdbx_seq_one_letter_code
_entity_poly.pdbx_strand_id
1 'polypeptide(L)'
;MKQKQVFVLRGMFSLLLLLLIAGCIPQEGLFGKAITLPNNAGIGDATGVLQAADLLGTGIPQLNQPVTDPTFNVRFKRITDATSRSGGYAVHDYSQLQAFSYDNRYILLNGDQGYIVKDVATAQTVRTLADSNDFGVNAPRWRGNTHNIIFFDDNGDSTLRLEQLNVDSGSVTPLFTFPANYQTIVTVSSSDELSNDGRWLAGLATTP
;
A
#
# COMPACT_ATOMS: atom_id res chain seq x y z
N MET A 1 -32.75 -38.81 37.97
CA MET A 1 -32.17 -38.34 36.69
C MET A 1 -30.88 -37.61 36.99
N LYS A 2 -29.77 -38.03 36.37
CA LYS A 2 -28.41 -37.53 36.66
C LYS A 2 -28.16 -36.22 35.89
N GLN A 3 -27.90 -35.14 36.62
CA GLN A 3 -27.40 -33.89 36.06
C GLN A 3 -25.87 -34.03 35.93
N LYS A 4 -25.37 -34.01 34.68
CA LYS A 4 -23.92 -34.07 34.39
C LYS A 4 -23.30 -32.72 34.76
N GLN A 5 -22.46 -32.69 35.79
CA GLN A 5 -21.49 -31.62 35.96
C GLN A 5 -20.36 -31.84 34.96
N VAL A 6 -20.19 -30.91 34.03
CA VAL A 6 -19.02 -30.85 33.15
C VAL A 6 -18.04 -29.87 33.78
N PHE A 7 -16.94 -30.40 34.32
CA PHE A 7 -15.76 -29.63 34.69
C PHE A 7 -15.09 -29.13 33.40
N VAL A 8 -15.02 -27.81 33.22
CA VAL A 8 -14.13 -27.20 32.22
C VAL A 8 -12.74 -27.13 32.84
N LEU A 9 -11.92 -28.14 32.56
CA LEU A 9 -10.50 -28.12 32.89
C LEU A 9 -9.78 -27.20 31.90
N ARG A 10 -9.57 -25.93 32.27
CA ARG A 10 -8.68 -25.03 31.54
C ARG A 10 -7.24 -25.48 31.74
N GLY A 11 -6.53 -25.64 30.62
CA GLY A 11 -5.07 -25.61 30.53
C GLY A 11 -4.34 -26.81 31.13
N MET A 12 -3.99 -27.80 30.31
CA MET A 12 -2.78 -28.64 30.49
C MET A 12 -2.55 -29.69 29.40
N PHE A 13 -3.37 -29.78 28.35
CA PHE A 13 -3.17 -30.78 27.28
C PHE A 13 -2.31 -30.32 26.10
N SER A 14 -1.96 -29.03 25.98
CA SER A 14 -1.18 -28.54 24.83
C SER A 14 0.33 -28.44 25.09
N LEU A 15 0.80 -28.64 26.32
CA LEU A 15 2.23 -28.55 26.65
C LEU A 15 2.93 -29.90 26.59
N LEU A 16 2.22 -31.01 26.87
CA LEU A 16 2.81 -32.34 26.88
C LEU A 16 3.06 -32.91 25.47
N LEU A 17 2.26 -32.52 24.47
CA LEU A 17 2.47 -32.93 23.08
C LEU A 17 3.61 -32.15 22.40
N LEU A 18 3.91 -30.92 22.85
CA LEU A 18 5.08 -30.16 22.38
C LEU A 18 6.40 -30.71 22.96
N LEU A 19 6.38 -31.23 24.20
CA LEU A 19 7.56 -31.79 24.86
C LEU A 19 7.96 -33.16 24.30
N LEU A 20 7.03 -33.94 23.75
CA LEU A 20 7.31 -35.24 23.13
C LEU A 20 7.94 -35.11 21.72
N ILE A 21 7.72 -34.00 21.00
CA ILE A 21 8.38 -33.75 19.71
C ILE A 21 9.79 -33.17 19.91
N ALA A 22 10.01 -32.42 20.99
CA ALA A 22 11.31 -31.83 21.30
C ALA A 22 12.37 -32.84 21.79
N GLY A 23 11.96 -34.03 22.25
CA GLY A 23 12.86 -35.03 22.83
C GLY A 23 13.41 -36.10 21.87
N CYS A 24 12.96 -36.15 20.61
CA CYS A 24 13.33 -37.20 19.64
C CYS A 24 14.09 -36.69 18.41
N ILE A 25 14.43 -35.41 18.35
CA ILE A 25 15.30 -34.89 17.30
C ILE A 25 16.70 -34.76 17.90
N PRO A 26 17.70 -35.53 17.46
CA PRO A 26 19.08 -35.27 17.84
C PRO A 26 19.41 -33.81 17.45
N GLN A 27 19.67 -32.97 18.45
CA GLN A 27 19.94 -31.53 18.30
C GLN A 27 21.20 -31.24 17.46
N GLU A 28 21.97 -32.26 17.09
CA GLU A 28 23.20 -32.18 16.31
C GLU A 28 22.95 -32.17 14.78
N GLY A 29 21.70 -32.32 14.32
CA GLY A 29 21.40 -32.49 12.89
C GLY A 29 20.51 -31.43 12.22
N LEU A 30 19.81 -30.57 12.97
CA LEU A 30 18.80 -29.65 12.41
C LEU A 30 19.25 -28.19 12.30
N PHE A 31 20.38 -27.83 12.91
CA PHE A 31 21.09 -26.60 12.59
C PHE A 31 22.18 -26.98 11.59
N GLY A 32 21.83 -26.95 10.31
CA GLY A 32 22.83 -26.96 9.26
C GLY A 32 23.93 -25.99 9.66
N LYS A 33 25.16 -26.51 9.71
CA LYS A 33 26.43 -25.82 9.99
C LYS A 33 26.22 -24.31 9.92
N ALA A 34 26.18 -23.64 11.07
CA ALA A 34 26.00 -22.19 11.11
C ALA A 34 26.93 -21.60 10.06
N ILE A 35 26.35 -21.05 8.99
CA ILE A 35 27.11 -20.25 8.06
C ILE A 35 27.46 -19.05 8.91
N THR A 36 28.67 -19.07 9.47
CA THR A 36 29.32 -17.87 9.95
C THR A 36 29.47 -17.02 8.69
N LEU A 37 28.46 -16.19 8.42
CA LEU A 37 28.61 -15.10 7.48
C LEU A 37 29.76 -14.28 8.05
N PRO A 38 30.89 -14.15 7.34
CA PRO A 38 31.99 -13.35 7.84
C PRO A 38 31.42 -11.97 8.15
N ASN A 39 31.65 -11.50 9.38
CA ASN A 39 31.18 -10.23 9.92
C ASN A 39 30.92 -9.20 8.83
N ASN A 40 29.68 -8.76 8.65
CA ASN A 40 29.36 -7.66 7.72
C ASN A 40 29.94 -7.80 6.31
N ALA A 41 30.12 -9.01 5.77
CA ALA A 41 30.28 -9.17 4.33
C ALA A 41 28.91 -8.98 3.65
N GLY A 42 28.27 -7.81 3.86
CA GLY A 42 27.44 -7.23 2.82
C GLY A 42 28.27 -7.20 1.53
N ILE A 43 27.59 -7.28 0.37
CA ILE A 43 28.14 -7.26 -1.00
C ILE A 43 29.67 -7.08 -0.98
N GLY A 44 30.40 -8.22 -0.99
CA GLY A 44 31.87 -8.25 -0.77
C GLY A 44 32.69 -7.55 -1.86
N ASP A 45 31.99 -7.04 -2.87
CA ASP A 45 32.50 -6.11 -3.85
C ASP A 45 32.05 -4.70 -3.48
N ALA A 46 32.94 -3.94 -2.82
CA ALA A 46 32.69 -2.53 -2.51
C ALA A 46 32.48 -1.67 -3.78
N THR A 47 32.84 -2.16 -4.97
CA THR A 47 32.53 -1.52 -6.26
C THR A 47 31.13 -1.89 -6.79
N GLY A 48 30.53 -2.97 -6.27
CA GLY A 48 29.16 -3.40 -6.57
C GLY A 48 28.09 -2.70 -5.72
N VAL A 49 28.48 -1.97 -4.67
CA VAL A 49 27.60 -1.08 -3.90
C VAL A 49 27.83 0.36 -4.36
N LEU A 50 27.14 0.76 -5.42
CA LEU A 50 27.12 2.17 -5.81
C LEU A 50 26.32 2.95 -4.76
N GLN A 51 26.92 3.99 -4.17
CA GLN A 51 26.14 4.92 -3.37
C GLN A 51 25.16 5.63 -4.30
N ALA A 52 23.96 5.98 -3.81
CA ALA A 52 23.02 6.76 -4.62
C ALA A 52 23.63 8.10 -5.11
N ALA A 53 24.60 8.63 -4.36
CA ALA A 53 25.40 9.80 -4.73
C ALA A 53 26.34 9.54 -5.92
N ASP A 54 26.79 8.31 -6.12
CA ASP A 54 27.66 7.89 -7.22
C ASP A 54 26.88 7.72 -8.54
N LEU A 55 25.57 7.51 -8.47
CA LEU A 55 24.70 7.30 -9.64
C LEU A 55 24.27 8.60 -10.34
N LEU A 56 24.26 9.76 -9.65
CA LEU A 56 23.58 10.96 -10.15
C LEU A 56 24.41 12.25 -10.05
N GLY A 57 25.67 12.13 -9.60
CA GLY A 57 26.31 13.27 -8.94
C GLY A 57 25.56 13.60 -7.65
N THR A 58 26.13 14.43 -6.80
CA THR A 58 25.63 14.69 -5.43
C THR A 58 24.25 15.37 -5.34
N GLY A 59 23.52 15.53 -6.45
CA GLY A 59 22.24 16.21 -6.54
C GLY A 59 21.05 15.25 -6.66
N ILE A 60 20.00 15.51 -5.88
CA ILE A 60 18.70 14.86 -6.10
C ILE A 60 18.17 15.27 -7.49
N PRO A 61 17.66 14.33 -8.32
CA PRO A 61 17.10 14.65 -9.63
C PRO A 61 16.07 15.78 -9.53
N GLN A 62 16.19 16.78 -10.39
CA GLN A 62 15.25 17.89 -10.47
C GLN A 62 13.85 17.39 -10.85
N LEU A 63 12.82 18.07 -10.35
CA LEU A 63 11.42 17.75 -10.67
C LEU A 63 11.18 17.77 -12.18
N ASN A 64 10.57 16.69 -12.68
CA ASN A 64 10.21 16.48 -14.07
C ASN A 64 11.36 16.57 -15.10
N GLN A 65 12.61 16.53 -14.65
CA GLN A 65 13.76 16.48 -15.56
C GLN A 65 14.21 15.03 -15.77
N PRO A 66 14.47 14.62 -17.03
CA PRO A 66 14.99 13.29 -17.30
C PRO A 66 16.43 13.18 -16.79
N VAL A 67 16.74 12.04 -16.17
CA VAL A 67 18.09 11.65 -15.77
C VAL A 67 18.39 10.26 -16.32
N THR A 68 19.60 10.08 -16.83
CA THR A 68 20.09 8.78 -17.28
C THR A 68 20.87 8.13 -16.15
N ASP A 69 20.44 6.94 -15.74
CA ASP A 69 21.21 6.07 -14.87
C ASP A 69 22.51 5.65 -15.59
N PRO A 70 23.70 5.95 -15.05
CA PRO A 70 24.97 5.65 -15.72
C PRO A 70 25.32 4.16 -15.71
N THR A 71 24.71 3.37 -14.83
CA THR A 71 24.98 1.94 -14.67
C THR A 71 24.16 1.12 -15.65
N PHE A 72 22.87 1.42 -15.77
CA PHE A 72 21.93 0.66 -16.59
C PHE A 72 21.57 1.36 -17.90
N ASN A 73 22.01 2.61 -18.09
CA ASN A 73 21.66 3.45 -19.24
C ASN A 73 20.15 3.58 -19.45
N VAL A 74 19.39 3.61 -18.33
CA VAL A 74 17.94 3.81 -18.33
C VAL A 74 17.61 5.25 -18.02
N ARG A 75 16.57 5.79 -18.65
CA ARG A 75 16.08 7.14 -18.36
C ARG A 75 14.92 7.08 -17.39
N PHE A 76 14.98 7.91 -16.35
CA PHE A 76 13.89 8.10 -15.41
C PHE A 76 13.74 9.59 -15.09
N LYS A 77 12.64 9.96 -14.45
CA LYS A 77 12.41 11.32 -13.96
C LYS A 77 11.71 11.28 -12.62
N ARG A 78 11.92 12.33 -11.83
CA ARG A 78 11.24 12.52 -10.55
C ARG A 78 9.91 13.24 -10.77
N ILE A 79 8.83 12.77 -10.13
CA ILE A 79 7.48 13.35 -10.26
C ILE A 79 7.00 14.14 -9.03
N THR A 80 7.75 14.09 -7.94
CA THR A 80 7.47 14.78 -6.68
C THR A 80 8.64 15.70 -6.32
N ASP A 81 8.35 16.88 -5.77
CA ASP A 81 9.41 17.82 -5.43
C ASP A 81 10.20 17.31 -4.22
N ALA A 82 11.50 17.13 -4.38
CA ALA A 82 12.37 16.70 -3.30
C ALA A 82 12.81 17.85 -2.37
N THR A 83 12.53 19.10 -2.75
CA THR A 83 12.94 20.30 -2.01
C THR A 83 11.86 20.84 -1.07
N SER A 84 10.60 20.42 -1.23
CA SER A 84 9.50 20.70 -0.29
C SER A 84 9.61 19.92 1.03
N ARG A 85 10.85 19.61 1.44
CA ARG A 85 11.27 18.47 2.28
C ARG A 85 11.23 18.75 3.78
N SER A 86 10.19 19.38 4.28
CA SER A 86 9.91 19.38 5.73
C SER A 86 9.35 18.01 6.19
N GLY A 87 9.99 16.90 5.82
CA GLY A 87 9.62 15.53 6.21
C GLY A 87 8.82 14.71 5.19
N GLY A 88 8.39 15.32 4.09
CA GLY A 88 7.51 14.75 3.05
C GLY A 88 7.95 13.43 2.38
N TYR A 89 7.08 12.41 2.32
CA TYR A 89 7.12 11.31 1.35
C TYR A 89 5.90 11.30 0.43
N ALA A 90 6.07 10.73 -0.75
CA ALA A 90 5.01 10.34 -1.65
C ALA A 90 5.45 9.07 -2.38
N VAL A 91 4.69 8.01 -2.21
CA VAL A 91 4.88 6.72 -2.87
C VAL A 91 3.76 6.51 -3.87
N HIS A 92 3.98 5.62 -4.83
CA HIS A 92 2.89 5.11 -5.64
C HIS A 92 1.84 4.51 -4.71
N ASP A 93 0.58 4.92 -4.87
CA ASP A 93 -0.46 4.23 -4.13
C ASP A 93 -0.58 2.79 -4.64
N TYR A 94 -0.47 1.86 -3.70
CA TYR A 94 -0.58 0.42 -3.89
C TYR A 94 0.04 -0.12 -5.19
N SER A 95 1.39 -0.16 -5.21
CA SER A 95 2.24 -0.58 -6.34
C SER A 95 1.97 -1.97 -6.95
N GLN A 96 1.15 -2.82 -6.33
CA GLN A 96 0.83 -4.17 -6.79
C GLN A 96 -0.34 -4.25 -7.78
N LEU A 97 -1.13 -3.18 -7.94
CA LEU A 97 -2.38 -3.24 -8.72
C LEU A 97 -2.34 -2.29 -9.91
N GLN A 98 -2.30 -0.97 -9.68
CA GLN A 98 -2.10 0.02 -10.75
C GLN A 98 -1.94 1.43 -10.17
N ALA A 99 -0.73 2.00 -10.18
CA ALA A 99 -0.53 3.40 -9.78
C ALA A 99 -0.97 4.39 -10.87
N PHE A 100 -0.97 3.94 -12.13
CA PHE A 100 -1.20 4.78 -13.31
C PHE A 100 -2.64 4.67 -13.82
N SER A 101 -3.18 5.75 -14.40
CA SER A 101 -4.40 5.69 -15.20
C SER A 101 -4.21 4.74 -16.41
N TYR A 102 -5.32 4.31 -17.01
CA TYR A 102 -5.31 3.32 -18.11
C TYR A 102 -4.43 3.73 -19.31
N ASP A 103 -4.25 5.02 -19.55
CA ASP A 103 -3.47 5.61 -20.63
C ASP A 103 -2.09 6.15 -20.19
N ASN A 104 -1.72 5.92 -18.92
CA ASN A 104 -0.51 6.45 -18.28
C ASN A 104 -0.41 7.98 -18.22
N ARG A 105 -1.52 8.71 -18.40
CA ARG A 105 -1.53 10.18 -18.28
C ARG A 105 -1.39 10.62 -16.83
N TYR A 106 -2.01 9.91 -15.90
CA TYR A 106 -2.04 10.26 -14.49
C TYR A 106 -1.38 9.19 -13.63
N ILE A 107 -0.82 9.61 -12.50
CA ILE A 107 -0.34 8.74 -11.44
C ILE A 107 -0.99 9.11 -10.11
N LEU A 108 -1.48 8.10 -9.39
CA LEU A 108 -2.00 8.21 -8.04
C LEU A 108 -0.88 7.93 -7.04
N LEU A 109 -0.68 8.86 -6.12
CA LEU A 109 0.33 8.79 -5.08
C LEU A 109 -0.33 8.88 -3.70
N ASN A 110 0.26 8.21 -2.73
CA ASN A 110 -0.09 8.31 -1.31
C ASN A 110 1.14 8.82 -0.54
N GLY A 111 0.93 9.71 0.42
CA GLY A 111 2.01 10.35 1.17
C GLY A 111 1.52 11.31 2.23
N ASP A 112 2.40 12.20 2.66
CA ASP A 112 2.10 13.14 3.76
C ASP A 112 1.03 14.19 3.42
N GLN A 113 0.71 14.34 2.13
CA GLN A 113 -0.39 15.20 1.66
C GLN A 113 -1.70 14.40 1.45
N GLY A 114 -1.75 13.16 1.93
CA GLY A 114 -2.79 12.20 1.57
C GLY A 114 -2.65 11.73 0.12
N TYR A 115 -3.77 11.34 -0.47
CA TYR A 115 -3.81 10.90 -1.86
C TYR A 115 -3.74 12.10 -2.80
N ILE A 116 -2.82 12.03 -3.79
CA ILE A 116 -2.68 13.06 -4.82
C ILE A 116 -2.60 12.42 -6.20
N VAL A 117 -3.19 13.09 -7.19
CA VAL A 117 -3.08 12.71 -8.59
C VAL A 117 -2.20 13.71 -9.30
N LYS A 118 -1.17 13.22 -9.99
CA LYS A 118 -0.27 14.04 -10.79
C LYS A 118 -0.35 13.67 -12.26
N ASP A 119 -0.19 14.68 -13.12
CA ASP A 119 0.02 14.48 -14.55
C ASP A 119 1.45 14.00 -14.78
N VAL A 120 1.59 12.86 -15.46
CA VAL A 120 2.87 12.18 -15.66
C VAL A 120 3.79 13.00 -16.54
N ALA A 121 3.27 13.72 -17.53
CA ALA A 121 4.10 14.49 -18.46
C ALA A 121 4.69 15.75 -17.80
N THR A 122 3.90 16.42 -16.98
CA THR A 122 4.22 17.76 -16.43
C THR A 122 4.63 17.75 -14.96
N ALA A 123 4.41 16.63 -14.25
CA ALA A 123 4.53 16.49 -12.79
C ALA A 123 3.64 17.43 -11.96
N GLN A 124 2.72 18.14 -12.62
CA GLN A 124 1.77 19.03 -11.96
C GLN A 124 0.74 18.21 -11.18
N THR A 125 0.36 18.71 -10.01
CA THR A 125 -0.75 18.14 -9.25
C THR A 125 -2.05 18.49 -9.96
N VAL A 126 -2.79 17.47 -10.36
CA VAL A 126 -4.08 17.60 -11.04
C VAL A 126 -5.19 17.62 -10.01
N ARG A 127 -5.13 16.73 -9.01
CA ARG A 127 -6.07 16.66 -7.90
C ARG A 127 -5.34 16.33 -6.60
N THR A 128 -5.84 16.88 -5.52
CA THR A 128 -5.52 16.47 -4.15
C THR A 128 -6.80 15.91 -3.56
N LEU A 129 -6.75 14.69 -3.06
CA LEU A 129 -7.89 13.96 -2.50
C LEU A 129 -7.74 13.94 -0.95
N ALA A 130 -7.24 15.04 -0.39
CA ALA A 130 -6.92 15.14 1.04
C ALA A 130 -8.19 15.32 1.87
N ASP A 131 -8.16 14.77 3.09
CA ASP A 131 -9.15 14.96 4.17
C ASP A 131 -9.54 16.43 4.41
N SER A 132 -8.67 17.38 4.06
CA SER A 132 -8.84 18.79 4.42
C SER A 132 -9.65 19.64 3.42
N ASN A 133 -10.04 19.10 2.26
CA ASN A 133 -10.83 19.81 1.26
C ASN A 133 -12.07 18.97 0.85
N ASP A 134 -13.09 19.00 1.71
CA ASP A 134 -14.51 18.65 1.48
C ASP A 134 -14.94 17.19 1.27
N PHE A 135 -14.04 16.21 1.07
CA PHE A 135 -14.40 14.79 1.19
C PHE A 135 -13.15 13.94 1.43
N GLY A 136 -13.07 13.28 2.59
CA GLY A 136 -12.07 12.25 2.83
C GLY A 136 -12.29 11.05 1.91
N VAL A 137 -11.21 10.43 1.46
CA VAL A 137 -11.27 9.27 0.57
C VAL A 137 -10.60 8.08 1.22
N ASN A 138 -11.31 6.95 1.22
CA ASN A 138 -10.77 5.69 1.67
C ASN A 138 -10.56 4.78 0.47
N ALA A 139 -9.40 4.15 0.42
CA ALA A 139 -9.09 3.11 -0.55
C ALA A 139 -9.31 3.51 -2.03
N PRO A 140 -8.76 4.65 -2.51
CA PRO A 140 -8.94 5.05 -3.89
C PRO A 140 -8.29 4.04 -4.86
N ARG A 141 -9.01 3.71 -5.94
CA ARG A 141 -8.54 2.82 -7.02
C ARG A 141 -8.91 3.39 -8.38
N TRP A 142 -7.98 3.29 -9.33
CA TRP A 142 -8.31 3.58 -10.73
C TRP A 142 -9.37 2.60 -11.23
N ARG A 143 -10.43 3.14 -11.84
CA ARG A 143 -11.39 2.36 -12.59
C ARG A 143 -10.83 2.11 -13.99
N GLY A 144 -10.75 0.84 -14.38
CA GLY A 144 -10.20 0.42 -15.68
C GLY A 144 -10.80 1.17 -16.88
N ASN A 145 -9.95 1.50 -17.85
CA ASN A 145 -10.30 2.21 -19.10
C ASN A 145 -10.97 3.59 -18.93
N THR A 146 -10.80 4.25 -17.78
CA THR A 146 -11.33 5.59 -17.52
C THR A 146 -10.35 6.43 -16.71
N HIS A 147 -10.54 7.75 -16.66
CA HIS A 147 -9.87 8.64 -15.69
C HIS A 147 -10.67 8.79 -14.39
N ASN A 148 -11.40 7.74 -14.02
CA ASN A 148 -12.19 7.76 -12.80
C ASN A 148 -11.46 7.01 -11.69
N ILE A 149 -11.55 7.55 -10.47
CA ILE A 149 -11.12 6.89 -9.25
C ILE A 149 -12.39 6.49 -8.50
N ILE A 150 -12.49 5.22 -8.11
CA ILE A 150 -13.51 4.72 -7.20
C ILE A 150 -12.92 4.73 -5.79
N PHE A 151 -13.70 5.13 -4.80
CA PHE A 151 -13.28 5.18 -3.40
C PHE A 151 -14.49 5.03 -2.47
N PHE A 152 -14.25 4.61 -1.23
CA PHE A 152 -15.22 4.72 -0.15
C PHE A 152 -15.16 6.12 0.44
N ASP A 153 -16.30 6.63 0.93
CA ASP A 153 -16.37 7.93 1.59
C ASP A 153 -15.54 7.99 2.88
N ASP A 154 -15.51 9.16 3.53
CA ASP A 154 -14.57 9.52 4.58
C ASP A 154 -14.81 8.85 5.95
N ASN A 155 -15.81 7.96 6.06
CA ASN A 155 -16.33 7.45 7.33
C ASN A 155 -16.79 8.56 8.31
N GLY A 156 -17.16 9.74 7.82
CA GLY A 156 -17.60 10.88 8.62
C GLY A 156 -18.99 10.69 9.24
N ASP A 157 -19.77 9.72 8.76
CA ASP A 157 -21.05 9.29 9.31
C ASP A 157 -21.19 7.75 9.32
N SER A 158 -22.36 7.25 9.71
CA SER A 158 -22.66 5.81 9.76
C SER A 158 -23.25 5.24 8.45
N THR A 159 -23.23 6.03 7.38
CA THR A 159 -23.72 5.63 6.06
C THR A 159 -22.52 5.37 5.16
N LEU A 160 -22.14 4.12 4.99
CA LEU A 160 -21.06 3.79 4.07
C LEU A 160 -21.48 4.03 2.61
N ARG A 161 -20.68 4.78 1.86
CA ARG A 161 -20.90 5.05 0.43
C ARG A 161 -19.71 4.60 -0.40
N LEU A 162 -20.01 4.14 -1.61
CA LEU A 162 -19.05 4.01 -2.69
C LEU A 162 -19.26 5.16 -3.66
N GLU A 163 -18.20 5.89 -3.95
CA GLU A 163 -18.23 7.07 -4.78
C GLU A 163 -17.22 6.98 -5.92
N GLN A 164 -17.35 7.88 -6.88
CA GLN A 164 -16.43 7.96 -8.01
C GLN A 164 -16.08 9.41 -8.32
N LEU A 165 -14.78 9.69 -8.42
CA LEU A 165 -14.22 10.96 -8.86
C LEU A 165 -13.83 10.85 -10.33
N ASN A 166 -14.33 11.74 -11.18
CA ASN A 166 -13.75 11.99 -12.50
C ASN A 166 -12.54 12.93 -12.35
N VAL A 167 -11.33 12.46 -12.64
CA VAL A 167 -10.10 13.23 -12.44
C VAL A 167 -10.02 14.44 -13.35
N ASP A 168 -10.57 14.38 -14.56
CA ASP A 168 -10.52 15.48 -15.52
C ASP A 168 -11.45 16.64 -15.11
N SER A 169 -12.70 16.33 -14.74
CA SER A 169 -13.71 17.33 -14.37
C SER A 169 -13.69 17.70 -12.88
N GLY A 170 -13.16 16.83 -12.03
CA GLY A 170 -13.23 16.96 -10.57
C GLY A 170 -14.59 16.60 -9.97
N SER A 171 -15.52 16.07 -10.77
CA SER A 171 -16.87 15.73 -10.30
C SER A 171 -16.86 14.43 -9.51
N VAL A 172 -17.49 14.44 -8.33
CA VAL A 172 -17.75 13.25 -7.52
C VAL A 172 -19.21 12.83 -7.71
N THR A 173 -19.45 11.55 -7.92
CA THR A 173 -20.79 10.98 -8.01
C THR A 173 -20.92 9.74 -7.13
N PRO A 174 -22.01 9.59 -6.36
CA PRO A 174 -22.27 8.35 -5.63
C PRO A 174 -22.53 7.21 -6.62
N LEU A 175 -21.89 6.07 -6.40
CA LEU A 175 -22.13 4.84 -7.14
C LEU A 175 -23.08 3.92 -6.37
N PHE A 176 -22.92 3.84 -5.05
CA PHE A 176 -23.68 2.94 -4.21
C PHE A 176 -23.74 3.42 -2.77
N THR A 177 -24.88 3.19 -2.10
CA THR A 177 -25.04 3.39 -0.66
C THR A 177 -25.29 2.03 -0.03
N PHE A 178 -24.43 1.64 0.92
CA PHE A 178 -24.55 0.34 1.55
C PHE A 178 -25.76 0.31 2.50
N PRO A 179 -26.38 -0.87 2.71
CA PRO A 179 -27.41 -1.04 3.73
C PRO A 179 -26.90 -0.66 5.13
N ALA A 180 -27.79 -0.16 5.99
CA ALA A 180 -27.45 0.42 7.30
C ALA A 180 -26.72 -0.52 8.29
N ASN A 181 -26.64 -1.82 7.99
CA ASN A 181 -25.84 -2.77 8.77
C ASN A 181 -24.34 -2.72 8.43
N TYR A 182 -23.92 -1.89 7.48
CA TYR A 182 -22.52 -1.59 7.16
C TYR A 182 -22.29 -0.08 7.37
N GLN A 183 -21.42 0.28 8.31
CA GLN A 183 -21.30 1.68 8.75
C GLN A 183 -20.01 2.37 8.29
N THR A 184 -18.86 1.72 8.44
CA THR A 184 -17.57 2.30 8.07
C THR A 184 -16.71 1.30 7.33
N ILE A 185 -15.92 1.76 6.36
CA ILE A 185 -14.88 0.93 5.75
C ILE A 185 -13.71 0.79 6.72
N VAL A 186 -13.22 -0.44 6.88
CA VAL A 186 -12.03 -0.75 7.66
C VAL A 186 -10.82 -0.48 6.78
N THR A 187 -10.01 0.52 7.15
CA THR A 187 -8.83 0.95 6.41
C THR A 187 -7.56 0.18 6.79
N VAL A 188 -7.67 -1.15 6.81
CA VAL A 188 -6.48 -2.02 6.90
C VAL A 188 -5.95 -2.32 5.51
N SER A 189 -4.64 -2.25 5.33
CA SER A 189 -3.99 -2.42 4.04
C SER A 189 -4.45 -3.71 3.34
N SER A 190 -4.81 -3.61 2.06
CA SER A 190 -5.19 -4.74 1.16
C SER A 190 -6.54 -5.41 1.41
N SER A 191 -7.47 -4.82 2.17
CA SER A 191 -8.80 -5.44 2.35
C SER A 191 -9.81 -5.08 1.25
N ASP A 192 -9.47 -4.07 0.46
CA ASP A 192 -10.28 -3.41 -0.55
C ASP A 192 -9.64 -3.57 -1.93
N GLU A 193 -10.31 -4.34 -2.79
CA GLU A 193 -9.73 -4.75 -4.08
C GLU A 193 -10.75 -4.69 -5.20
N LEU A 194 -10.37 -3.99 -6.28
CA LEU A 194 -11.18 -3.84 -7.48
C LEU A 194 -10.81 -4.94 -8.49
N SER A 195 -11.79 -5.54 -9.15
CA SER A 195 -11.52 -6.42 -10.29
C SER A 195 -10.83 -5.65 -11.41
N ASN A 196 -10.06 -6.36 -12.24
CA ASN A 196 -9.33 -5.77 -13.37
C ASN A 196 -10.20 -4.90 -14.31
N ASP A 197 -11.48 -5.23 -14.45
CA ASP A 197 -12.44 -4.50 -15.28
C ASP A 197 -13.31 -3.50 -14.51
N GLY A 198 -13.04 -3.31 -13.21
CA GLY A 198 -13.75 -2.36 -12.36
C GLY A 198 -15.20 -2.71 -12.05
N ARG A 199 -15.64 -3.95 -12.32
CA ARG A 199 -17.03 -4.39 -12.09
C ARG A 199 -17.29 -4.88 -10.68
N TRP A 200 -16.28 -5.40 -10.01
CA TRP A 200 -16.40 -5.98 -8.67
C TRP A 200 -15.44 -5.27 -7.73
N LEU A 201 -15.90 -5.04 -6.51
CA LEU A 201 -15.10 -4.48 -5.42
C LEU A 201 -15.33 -5.36 -4.18
N ALA A 202 -14.25 -5.75 -3.53
CA ALA A 202 -14.28 -6.29 -2.18
C ALA A 202 -13.87 -5.20 -1.18
N GLY A 203 -14.29 -5.33 0.08
CA GLY A 203 -13.93 -4.43 1.17
C GLY A 203 -14.40 -5.02 2.50
N LEU A 204 -13.76 -4.63 3.60
CA LEU A 204 -14.19 -4.98 4.95
C LEU A 204 -14.89 -3.78 5.58
N ALA A 205 -16.16 -3.94 5.94
CA ALA A 205 -16.91 -2.90 6.62
C ALA A 205 -17.27 -3.31 8.05
N THR A 206 -17.35 -2.32 8.94
CA THR A 206 -17.87 -2.51 10.30
C THR A 206 -19.38 -2.61 10.29
N THR A 207 -19.91 -3.29 11.31
CA THR A 207 -21.34 -3.31 11.63
C THR A 207 -21.57 -2.50 12.92
N PRO A 208 -22.81 -2.07 13.20
CA PRO A 208 -23.16 -1.42 14.47
C PRO A 208 -22.74 -2.23 15.71
#